data_AF-A0A4P6BB52-F1
#
_entry.id   AF-A0A4P6BB52-F1
#
_cell.length_a   1.000
_cell.length_b   1.000
_cell.length_c   1.000
_cell.angle_alpha   90.00
_cell.angle_beta   90.00
_cell.angle_gamma   90.00
#
_symmetry.space_group_name_H-M   'P 1'
#
loop_
_entity.id
_entity.type
_entity.pdbx_description
1 polymer ?
#
loop_
_entity_poly.entity_id
_entity_poly.type
_entity_poly.pdbx_seq_one_letter_code
_entity_poly.pdbx_strand_id
1 'polypeptide(L)'
;MKYVVFPNQVAVAEVYLAFNQSDYVSSEQFEDKVNHIVAAAIRATRGQLVEQIKTFVASSQSSDISFVPVEKDKKQHLYWTSRCISVTTEQLKIQEVKAMIKDWLKETEVPEHADEIGKSRNESMTWLNYVVVDSEDDDFRISTMTLAQYCYIAHEKCNLALRAAIDSVYAGSKIGDARDCLQETRTQTKLHQIAVNEQTKYLTRPKRALLNAIFESWEYDRLVENGEAMMEICDTKIAEADAKQRTINSQKSDRILFSISLFAVFELLVFLSQYSREVMSRPALDYTDTDKSWILAFIASLDADFIFGLGFFAMLALGITYVYVAREKL
;
A
#
# COMPACT_ATOMS: atom_id res chain seq x y z
N MET A 1 -4.86 -3.41 32.50
CA MET A 1 -4.54 -3.21 31.07
C MET A 1 -5.39 -2.09 30.54
N LYS A 2 -4.83 -1.20 29.73
CA LYS A 2 -5.50 -0.01 29.19
C LYS A 2 -5.31 0.02 27.68
N TYR A 3 -6.35 0.36 26.92
CA TYR A 3 -6.27 0.56 25.49
C TYR A 3 -6.42 2.04 25.17
N VAL A 4 -5.52 2.57 24.35
CA VAL A 4 -5.61 3.90 23.76
C VAL A 4 -5.92 3.72 22.28
N VAL A 5 -7.13 4.10 21.87
CA VAL A 5 -7.63 3.92 20.51
C VAL A 5 -7.47 5.22 19.73
N PHE A 6 -6.87 5.12 18.54
CA PHE A 6 -6.63 6.26 17.66
C PHE A 6 -7.50 6.18 16.39
N PRO A 7 -7.79 7.31 15.72
CA PRO A 7 -8.74 7.38 14.59
C PRO A 7 -8.38 6.50 13.37
N ASN A 8 -7.11 6.07 13.23
CA ASN A 8 -6.57 5.43 12.03
C ASN A 8 -6.48 3.89 12.13
N GLN A 9 -7.43 3.29 12.85
CA GLN A 9 -7.48 1.84 13.11
C GLN A 9 -6.21 1.32 13.81
N VAL A 10 -5.58 2.14 14.64
CA VAL A 10 -4.45 1.77 15.49
C VAL A 10 -4.90 1.89 16.94
N ALA A 11 -4.56 0.89 17.74
CA ALA A 11 -4.73 0.93 19.17
C ALA A 11 -3.41 0.54 19.83
N VAL A 12 -3.03 1.27 20.88
CA VAL A 12 -1.88 0.92 21.72
C VAL A 12 -2.42 0.32 23.01
N ALA A 13 -1.88 -0.84 23.40
CA ALA A 13 -2.27 -1.55 24.60
C ALA A 13 -1.18 -1.38 25.68
N GLU A 14 -1.52 -0.73 26.78
CA GLU A 14 -0.68 -0.62 27.96
C GLU A 14 -0.94 -1.81 28.89
N VAL A 15 0.04 -2.70 29.00
CA VAL A 15 -0.01 -3.89 29.85
C VAL A 15 0.91 -3.70 31.03
N TYR A 16 0.33 -3.64 32.23
CA TYR A 16 1.06 -3.52 33.48
C TYR A 16 1.29 -4.93 34.03
N LEU A 17 2.56 -5.29 34.21
CA LEU A 17 2.97 -6.60 34.71
C LEU A 17 3.85 -6.39 35.95
N ALA A 18 3.61 -7.19 36.98
CA ALA A 18 4.45 -7.24 38.17
C ALA A 18 5.23 -8.56 38.13
N PHE A 19 6.55 -8.46 38.28
CA PHE A 19 7.46 -9.61 38.31
C PHE A 19 8.24 -9.60 39.61
N ASN A 20 8.55 -10.78 40.13
CA ASN A 20 9.50 -10.90 41.21
C ASN A 20 10.91 -10.80 40.65
N GLN A 21 11.86 -10.34 41.44
CA GLN A 21 13.26 -10.27 41.01
C GLN A 21 13.83 -11.62 40.58
N SER A 22 13.36 -12.72 41.19
CA SER A 22 13.73 -14.08 40.83
C SER A 22 13.26 -14.52 39.45
N ASP A 23 12.32 -13.78 38.83
CA ASP A 23 11.87 -14.04 37.46
C ASP A 23 12.86 -13.51 36.40
N TYR A 24 13.84 -12.69 36.81
CA TYR A 24 14.84 -12.12 35.92
C TYR A 24 16.08 -13.01 35.85
N VAL A 25 16.35 -13.54 34.65
CA VAL A 25 17.53 -14.37 34.37
C VAL A 25 18.52 -13.64 33.47
N SER A 26 18.00 -12.99 32.42
CA SER A 26 18.74 -12.12 31.49
C SER A 26 17.74 -11.20 30.78
N SER A 27 18.19 -10.09 30.21
CA SER A 27 17.34 -9.19 29.43
C SER A 27 16.60 -9.92 28.31
N GLU A 28 17.30 -10.70 27.49
CA GLU A 28 16.72 -11.40 26.33
C GLU A 28 15.59 -12.36 26.72
N GLN A 29 15.83 -13.24 27.70
CA GLN A 29 14.80 -14.19 28.16
C GLN A 29 13.61 -13.48 28.81
N PHE A 30 13.88 -12.37 29.51
CA PHE A 30 12.84 -11.59 30.14
C PHE A 30 11.98 -10.87 29.10
N GLU A 31 12.59 -10.29 28.06
CA GLU A 31 11.89 -9.69 26.93
C GLU A 31 10.97 -10.70 26.24
N ASP A 32 11.47 -11.89 25.93
CA ASP A 32 10.67 -12.95 25.29
C ASP A 32 9.48 -13.38 26.16
N LYS A 33 9.71 -13.56 27.46
CA LYS A 33 8.65 -13.89 28.43
C LYS A 33 7.59 -12.79 28.47
N VAL A 34 8.00 -11.52 28.55
CA VAL A 34 7.10 -10.37 28.55
C VAL A 34 6.31 -10.29 27.24
N ASN A 35 6.97 -10.42 26.09
CA ASN A 35 6.32 -10.38 24.78
C ASN A 35 5.27 -11.48 24.64
N HIS A 36 5.57 -12.69 25.12
CA HIS A 36 4.63 -13.81 25.10
C HIS A 36 3.38 -13.54 25.96
N ILE A 37 3.58 -13.06 27.19
CA ILE A 37 2.49 -12.73 28.12
C ILE A 37 1.62 -11.60 27.56
N VAL A 38 2.26 -10.53 27.05
CA VAL A 38 1.57 -9.37 26.46
C VAL A 38 0.75 -9.78 25.23
N ALA A 39 1.33 -10.58 24.33
CA ALA A 39 0.63 -11.06 23.14
C ALA A 39 -0.58 -11.94 23.50
N ALA A 40 -0.46 -12.79 24.53
CA ALA A 40 -1.56 -13.60 25.03
C ALA A 40 -2.66 -12.73 25.65
N ALA A 41 -2.29 -11.74 26.47
CA ALA A 41 -3.23 -10.82 27.11
C ALA A 41 -4.03 -10.02 26.07
N ILE A 42 -3.36 -9.41 25.08
CA ILE A 42 -4.00 -8.65 24.00
C ILE A 42 -4.99 -9.52 23.22
N ARG A 43 -4.61 -10.77 22.91
CA ARG A 43 -5.51 -11.72 22.20
C ARG A 43 -6.74 -12.05 23.02
N ALA A 44 -6.59 -12.25 24.33
CA ALA A 44 -7.70 -12.61 25.22
C ALA A 44 -8.71 -11.47 25.39
N THR A 45 -8.25 -10.22 25.47
CA THR A 45 -9.13 -9.05 25.72
C THR A 45 -9.65 -8.39 24.45
N ARG A 46 -9.16 -8.77 23.26
CA ARG A 46 -9.59 -8.23 21.97
C ARG A 46 -11.11 -8.23 21.79
N GLY A 47 -11.76 -9.35 22.08
CA GLY A 47 -13.20 -9.50 21.88
C GLY A 47 -13.98 -8.47 22.68
N GLN A 48 -13.56 -8.24 23.93
CA GLN A 48 -14.15 -7.25 24.81
C GLN A 48 -13.93 -5.82 24.30
N LEU A 49 -12.72 -5.48 23.83
CA LEU A 49 -12.43 -4.17 23.25
C LEU A 49 -13.34 -3.87 22.05
N VAL A 50 -13.49 -4.83 21.12
CA VAL A 50 -14.33 -4.66 19.93
C VAL A 50 -15.78 -4.44 20.31
N GLU A 51 -16.32 -5.22 21.26
CA GLU A 51 -17.69 -5.02 21.73
C GLU A 51 -17.87 -3.67 22.42
N GLN A 52 -16.91 -3.23 23.25
CA GLN A 52 -16.95 -1.92 23.87
C GLN A 52 -16.96 -0.77 22.84
N ILE A 53 -16.13 -0.85 21.80
CA ILE A 53 -16.12 0.15 20.72
C ILE A 53 -17.47 0.14 19.99
N LYS A 54 -18.03 -1.03 19.67
CA LYS A 54 -19.35 -1.12 19.02
C LYS A 54 -20.44 -0.48 19.88
N THR A 55 -20.46 -0.78 21.18
CA THR A 55 -21.43 -0.18 22.11
C THR A 55 -21.25 1.33 22.18
N PHE A 56 -20.01 1.81 22.26
CA PHE A 56 -19.70 3.25 22.28
C PHE A 56 -20.20 3.95 21.00
N VAL A 57 -19.88 3.42 19.81
CA VAL A 57 -20.32 3.99 18.54
C VAL A 57 -21.84 3.97 18.40
N ALA A 58 -22.49 2.86 18.78
CA ALA A 58 -23.96 2.78 18.78
C ALA A 58 -24.61 3.80 19.73
N SER A 59 -23.95 4.11 20.85
CA SER A 59 -24.44 5.10 21.82
C SER A 59 -24.10 6.55 21.47
N SER A 60 -23.11 6.78 20.60
CA SER A 60 -22.50 8.09 20.38
C SER A 60 -23.41 9.11 19.67
N GLN A 61 -24.49 8.68 18.99
CA GLN A 61 -25.38 9.50 18.15
C GLN A 61 -24.69 10.41 17.09
N SER A 62 -23.37 10.39 17.01
CA SER A 62 -22.58 11.20 16.07
C SER A 62 -22.50 10.51 14.73
N SER A 63 -22.78 11.25 13.65
CA SER A 63 -22.54 10.82 12.27
C SER A 63 -21.06 10.67 11.93
N ASP A 64 -20.18 11.21 12.77
CA ASP A 64 -18.76 11.40 12.43
C ASP A 64 -17.91 10.19 12.83
N ILE A 65 -18.48 9.25 13.60
CA ILE A 65 -17.81 8.03 14.05
C ILE A 65 -18.51 6.84 13.42
N SER A 66 -17.85 6.20 12.46
CA SER A 66 -18.30 4.93 11.88
C SER A 66 -17.41 3.80 12.35
N PHE A 67 -18.01 2.70 12.80
CA PHE A 67 -17.30 1.46 13.07
C PHE A 67 -17.35 0.58 11.83
N VAL A 68 -16.21 0.43 11.15
CA VAL A 68 -16.08 -0.55 10.06
C VAL A 68 -15.59 -1.87 10.67
N PRO A 69 -16.43 -2.92 10.73
CA PRO A 69 -15.99 -4.21 11.25
C PRO A 69 -14.89 -4.76 10.32
N VAL A 70 -13.68 -4.89 10.87
CA VAL A 70 -12.61 -5.64 10.20
C VAL A 70 -13.04 -7.10 10.10
N GLU A 71 -12.95 -7.68 8.91
CA GLU A 71 -13.29 -9.09 8.65
C GLU A 71 -12.68 -10.03 9.70
N LYS A 72 -13.48 -11.01 10.14
CA LYS A 72 -13.12 -11.93 11.24
C LYS A 72 -11.80 -12.68 11.01
N ASP A 73 -11.36 -12.84 9.76
CA ASP A 73 -10.20 -13.66 9.37
C ASP A 73 -8.89 -12.89 9.13
N LYS A 74 -8.87 -11.55 9.19
CA LYS A 74 -7.59 -10.84 9.15
C LYS A 74 -6.84 -11.05 10.47
N LYS A 75 -5.78 -11.88 10.42
CA LYS A 75 -4.81 -12.03 11.51
C LYS A 75 -4.33 -10.65 11.93
N GLN A 76 -4.55 -10.30 13.19
CA GLN A 76 -4.05 -9.04 13.73
C GLN A 76 -2.53 -9.09 13.78
N HIS A 77 -1.91 -8.05 13.23
CA HIS A 77 -0.47 -7.89 13.30
C HIS A 77 -0.15 -7.10 14.57
N LEU A 78 0.56 -7.72 15.51
CA LEU A 78 1.21 -7.00 16.60
C LEU A 78 2.48 -6.40 16.01
N TYR A 79 2.42 -5.12 15.63
CA TYR A 79 3.52 -4.47 14.91
C TYR A 79 4.77 -4.35 15.78
N TRP A 80 4.63 -3.80 16.98
CA TRP A 80 5.78 -3.53 17.84
C TRP A 80 5.39 -3.49 19.31
N THR A 81 6.34 -3.81 20.20
CA THR A 81 6.19 -3.76 21.65
C THR A 81 7.37 -2.98 22.21
N SER A 82 7.08 -1.81 22.79
CA SER A 82 8.01 -1.11 23.68
C SER A 82 7.77 -1.54 25.12
N ARG A 83 8.81 -1.48 25.95
CA ARG A 83 8.79 -2.01 27.31
C ARG A 83 9.40 -0.99 28.25
N CYS A 84 8.84 -0.91 29.46
CA CYS A 84 9.33 -0.01 30.49
C CYS A 84 9.39 -0.76 31.81
N ILE A 85 10.57 -0.72 32.44
CA ILE A 85 10.71 -1.13 33.84
C ILE A 85 10.45 0.09 34.70
N SER A 86 9.43 0.00 35.54
CA SER A 86 9.23 0.97 36.62
C SER A 86 9.90 0.45 37.90
N VAL A 87 10.74 1.28 38.50
CA VAL A 87 11.43 0.99 39.76
C VAL A 87 11.25 2.14 40.73
N THR A 88 11.26 1.84 42.03
CA THR A 88 11.27 2.88 43.06
C THR A 88 12.68 3.27 43.47
N THR A 89 12.85 4.47 44.02
CA THR A 89 14.13 4.92 44.59
C THR A 89 14.66 3.96 45.66
N GLU A 90 13.78 3.29 46.42
CA GLU A 90 14.17 2.27 47.40
C GLU A 90 14.70 0.99 46.73
N GLN A 91 14.06 0.54 45.65
CA GLN A 91 14.52 -0.63 44.87
C GLN A 91 15.88 -0.38 44.22
N LEU A 92 16.18 0.86 43.85
CA LEU A 92 17.49 1.24 43.33
C LEU A 92 18.63 1.11 44.37
N LYS A 93 18.36 0.87 45.65
CA LYS A 93 19.41 0.56 46.64
C LYS A 93 19.88 -0.89 46.57
N ILE A 94 19.08 -1.77 45.95
CA ILE A 94 19.34 -3.20 45.81
C ILE A 94 20.32 -3.41 44.65
N GLN A 95 21.44 -4.09 44.89
CA GLN A 95 22.50 -4.27 43.89
C GLN A 95 22.04 -5.09 42.68
N GLU A 96 21.22 -6.09 42.94
CA GLU A 96 20.65 -6.97 41.94
C GLU A 96 19.69 -6.21 41.01
N VAL A 97 18.97 -5.18 41.50
CA VAL A 97 18.13 -4.31 40.66
C VAL A 97 18.99 -3.42 39.78
N LYS A 98 20.12 -2.89 40.29
CA LYS A 98 21.07 -2.12 39.47
C LYS A 98 21.70 -2.99 38.37
N ALA A 99 22.09 -4.22 38.71
CA ALA A 99 22.63 -5.18 37.76
C ALA A 99 21.61 -5.50 36.66
N MET A 100 20.34 -5.70 37.02
CA MET A 100 19.23 -5.88 36.08
C MET A 100 19.06 -4.68 35.16
N ILE A 101 19.05 -3.45 35.67
CA ILE A 101 18.93 -2.23 34.85
C ILE A 101 20.11 -2.10 33.87
N LYS A 102 21.32 -2.45 34.33
CA LYS A 102 22.52 -2.41 33.50
C LYS A 102 22.48 -3.44 32.37
N ASP A 103 21.99 -4.64 32.64
CA ASP A 103 21.78 -5.67 31.60
C ASP A 103 20.62 -5.28 30.65
N TRP A 104 19.53 -4.71 31.18
CA TRP A 104 18.37 -4.24 30.41
C TRP A 104 18.69 -3.13 29.40
N LEU A 105 19.55 -2.18 29.79
CA LEU A 105 19.93 -1.04 28.94
C LEU A 105 21.19 -1.32 28.09
N LYS A 106 21.83 -2.47 28.26
CA LYS A 106 23.14 -2.78 27.67
C LYS A 106 23.18 -2.64 26.15
N GLU A 107 22.13 -3.08 25.48
CA GLU A 107 22.01 -3.08 24.02
C GLU A 107 21.19 -1.88 23.49
N THR A 108 21.01 -0.84 24.31
CA THR A 108 20.41 0.43 23.87
C THR A 108 21.49 1.38 23.36
N GLU A 109 21.09 2.47 22.72
CA GLU A 109 22.03 3.48 22.18
C GLU A 109 22.87 4.18 23.24
N VAL A 110 22.38 4.25 24.49
CA VAL A 110 23.02 4.98 25.59
C VAL A 110 23.05 4.10 26.85
N PRO A 111 23.85 3.02 26.86
CA PRO A 111 23.90 2.09 27.99
C PRO A 111 24.44 2.76 29.27
N GLU A 112 25.15 3.88 29.16
CA GLU A 112 25.69 4.64 30.28
C GLU A 112 24.59 5.19 31.20
N HIS A 113 23.37 5.39 30.67
CA HIS A 113 22.23 5.80 31.48
C HIS A 113 21.96 4.87 32.66
N ALA A 114 22.31 3.58 32.57
CA ALA A 114 22.16 2.64 33.68
C ALA A 114 22.92 3.06 34.94
N ASP A 115 24.09 3.69 34.79
CA ASP A 115 24.93 4.11 35.91
C ASP A 115 24.51 5.48 36.48
N GLU A 116 23.72 6.25 35.73
CA GLU A 116 23.18 7.58 36.07
C GLU A 116 21.80 7.52 36.72
N ILE A 117 21.02 6.47 36.45
CA ILE A 117 19.69 6.24 37.04
C ILE A 117 19.78 6.20 38.57
N GLY A 118 18.96 7.04 39.22
CA GLY A 118 18.93 7.21 40.68
C GLY A 118 20.04 8.10 41.26
N LYS A 119 20.92 8.67 40.42
CA LYS A 119 21.92 9.68 40.83
C LYS A 119 21.62 11.04 40.23
N SER A 120 21.67 11.13 38.90
CA SER A 120 21.49 12.36 38.12
C SER A 120 20.28 12.28 37.18
N ARG A 121 19.72 11.08 36.97
CA ARG A 121 18.57 10.84 36.11
C ARG A 121 17.51 9.99 36.80
N ASN A 122 16.26 10.26 36.46
CA ASN A 122 15.10 9.50 36.92
C ASN A 122 14.44 8.67 35.81
N GLU A 123 15.02 8.66 34.61
CA GLU A 123 14.54 7.87 33.48
C GLU A 123 15.64 7.60 32.44
N SER A 124 15.47 6.52 31.70
CA SER A 124 16.12 6.27 30.41
C SER A 124 15.05 5.86 29.40
N MET A 125 14.86 6.68 28.36
CA MET A 125 13.84 6.47 27.33
C MET A 125 14.48 6.20 25.95
N THR A 126 15.45 5.28 25.90
CA THR A 126 16.26 4.96 24.71
C THR A 126 15.94 3.56 24.17
N TRP A 127 15.73 3.43 22.86
CA TRP A 127 15.61 2.17 22.11
C TRP A 127 14.75 1.04 22.75
N LEU A 128 13.43 1.24 22.82
CA LEU A 128 12.38 0.27 23.21
C LEU A 128 12.45 -0.33 24.63
N ASN A 129 13.60 -0.28 25.29
CA ASN A 129 13.85 -0.78 26.62
C ASN A 129 14.03 0.41 27.55
N TYR A 130 12.94 0.78 28.21
CA TYR A 130 12.90 1.98 29.04
C TYR A 130 13.00 1.66 30.51
N VAL A 131 13.45 2.65 31.28
CA VAL A 131 13.46 2.61 32.74
C VAL A 131 12.91 3.92 33.26
N VAL A 132 11.97 3.86 34.19
CA VAL A 132 11.38 5.01 34.85
C VAL A 132 11.47 4.83 36.36
N VAL A 133 11.96 5.85 37.05
CA VAL A 133 12.05 5.88 38.51
C VAL A 133 10.83 6.58 39.09
N ASP A 134 10.24 5.95 40.11
CA ASP A 134 9.06 6.42 40.86
C ASP A 134 7.92 6.83 39.92
N SER A 135 7.45 5.91 39.08
CA SER A 135 6.34 6.20 38.17
C SER A 135 5.02 6.40 38.92
N GLU A 136 4.28 7.45 38.57
CA GLU A 136 2.95 7.72 39.10
C GLU A 136 1.84 7.10 38.22
N ASP A 137 0.61 7.03 38.75
CA ASP A 137 -0.57 6.75 37.94
C ASP A 137 -0.77 7.92 36.93
N ASP A 138 -0.79 7.59 35.64
CA ASP A 138 -0.81 8.56 34.52
C ASP A 138 0.49 9.36 34.32
N ASP A 139 1.63 8.71 34.56
CA ASP A 139 2.96 9.29 34.30
C ASP A 139 3.11 9.81 32.86
N PHE A 140 3.51 11.08 32.72
CA PHE A 140 3.67 11.71 31.42
C PHE A 140 4.69 10.97 30.55
N ARG A 141 5.70 10.32 31.12
CA ARG A 141 6.76 9.59 30.41
C ARG A 141 6.20 8.37 29.70
N ILE A 142 5.36 7.60 30.40
CA ILE A 142 4.62 6.47 29.84
C ILE A 142 3.65 6.97 28.76
N SER A 143 2.91 8.04 29.04
CA SER A 143 1.98 8.63 28.04
C SER A 143 2.72 9.11 26.77
N THR A 144 3.98 9.53 26.90
CA THR A 144 4.82 9.98 25.79
C THR A 144 5.31 8.81 24.97
N MET A 145 5.72 7.71 25.62
CA MET A 145 6.00 6.45 24.95
C MET A 145 4.79 5.95 24.15
N THR A 146 3.60 5.92 24.75
CA THR A 146 2.37 5.49 24.08
C THR A 146 2.10 6.34 22.81
N LEU A 147 2.30 7.65 22.92
CA LEU A 147 2.15 8.57 21.78
C LEU A 147 3.20 8.29 20.70
N ALA A 148 4.47 8.16 21.08
CA ALA A 148 5.56 7.87 20.14
C ALA A 148 5.29 6.58 19.37
N GLN A 149 4.89 5.52 20.09
CA GLN A 149 4.59 4.21 19.52
C GLN A 149 3.43 4.28 18.53
N TYR A 150 2.37 5.04 18.84
CA TYR A 150 1.30 5.30 17.89
C TYR A 150 1.81 5.97 16.61
N CYS A 151 2.61 7.04 16.74
CA CYS A 151 3.10 7.80 15.59
C CYS A 151 3.95 6.94 14.66
N TYR A 152 4.84 6.14 15.24
CA TYR A 152 5.69 5.22 14.49
C TYR A 152 4.86 4.14 13.78
N ILE A 153 3.99 3.44 14.50
CA ILE A 153 3.19 2.34 13.93
C ILE A 153 2.22 2.84 12.86
N ALA A 154 1.67 4.03 13.02
CA ALA A 154 0.84 4.66 12.00
C ALA A 154 1.58 4.84 10.67
N HIS A 155 2.84 5.33 10.70
CA HIS A 155 3.66 5.48 9.51
C HIS A 155 4.12 4.13 8.96
N GLU A 156 4.56 3.21 9.82
CA GLU A 156 5.02 1.88 9.37
C GLU A 156 3.89 1.08 8.70
N LYS A 157 2.65 1.20 9.20
CA LYS A 157 1.47 0.61 8.54
C LYS A 157 1.29 1.13 7.11
N CYS A 158 1.53 2.43 6.89
CA CYS A 158 1.49 3.03 5.55
C CYS A 158 2.63 2.50 4.67
N ASN A 159 3.84 2.40 5.21
CA ASN A 159 5.00 1.87 4.48
C ASN A 159 4.81 0.40 4.06
N LEU A 160 4.25 -0.44 4.95
CA LEU A 160 3.92 -1.83 4.64
C LEU A 160 2.85 -1.95 3.54
N ALA A 161 1.85 -1.08 3.54
CA ALA A 161 0.84 -1.03 2.48
C ALA A 161 1.46 -0.63 1.13
N LEU A 162 2.33 0.39 1.11
CA LEU A 162 3.06 0.80 -0.09
C LEU A 162 3.94 -0.34 -0.62
N ARG A 163 4.66 -1.04 0.26
CA ARG A 163 5.50 -2.18 -0.13
C ARG A 163 4.67 -3.27 -0.82
N ALA A 164 3.53 -3.64 -0.24
CA ALA A 164 2.62 -4.61 -0.84
C ALA A 164 2.05 -4.15 -2.20
N ALA A 165 1.77 -2.84 -2.34
CA ALA A 165 1.32 -2.25 -3.60
C ALA A 165 2.42 -2.31 -4.67
N ILE A 166 3.66 -1.95 -4.30
CA ILE A 166 4.83 -2.03 -5.19
C ILE A 166 5.02 -3.47 -5.68
N ASP A 167 5.02 -4.45 -4.77
CA ASP A 167 5.15 -5.87 -5.12
C ASP A 167 4.04 -6.32 -6.09
N SER A 168 2.82 -5.82 -5.90
CA SER A 168 1.67 -6.11 -6.78
C SER A 168 1.83 -5.53 -8.19
N VAL A 169 2.42 -4.33 -8.31
CA VAL A 169 2.76 -3.70 -9.61
C VAL A 169 3.86 -4.49 -10.32
N TYR A 170 4.91 -4.89 -9.61
CA TYR A 170 5.99 -5.71 -10.17
C TYR A 170 5.51 -7.06 -10.67
N ALA A 171 4.55 -7.68 -9.97
CA ALA A 171 3.91 -8.91 -10.41
C ALA A 171 2.99 -8.72 -11.64
N GLY A 172 2.71 -7.48 -12.06
CA GLY A 172 1.89 -7.15 -13.24
C GLY A 172 0.41 -7.54 -13.10
N SER A 173 -0.04 -7.85 -11.89
CA SER A 173 -1.35 -8.49 -11.68
C SER A 173 -2.50 -7.48 -11.52
N LYS A 174 -2.25 -6.32 -10.88
CA LYS A 174 -3.31 -5.37 -10.48
C LYS A 174 -2.85 -3.91 -10.36
N ILE A 175 -2.61 -3.24 -11.49
CA ILE A 175 -2.18 -1.82 -11.51
C ILE A 175 -3.25 -0.89 -10.93
N GLY A 176 -4.53 -1.18 -11.14
CA GLY A 176 -5.65 -0.40 -10.58
C GLY A 176 -5.64 -0.39 -9.05
N ASP A 177 -5.63 -1.56 -8.43
CA ASP A 177 -5.56 -1.72 -6.97
C ASP A 177 -4.33 -1.01 -6.37
N ALA A 178 -3.18 -1.08 -7.05
CA ALA A 178 -1.97 -0.39 -6.61
C ALA A 178 -2.10 1.14 -6.66
N ARG A 179 -2.79 1.69 -7.68
CA ARG A 179 -3.08 3.12 -7.78
C ARG A 179 -4.01 3.59 -6.67
N ASP A 180 -5.09 2.86 -6.42
CA ASP A 180 -6.04 3.18 -5.37
C ASP A 180 -5.35 3.12 -3.99
N CYS A 181 -4.55 2.08 -3.75
CA CYS A 181 -3.76 1.92 -2.55
C CYS A 181 -2.75 3.06 -2.37
N LEU A 182 -2.06 3.48 -3.44
CA LEU A 182 -1.11 4.60 -3.39
C LEU A 182 -1.82 5.92 -3.04
N GLN A 183 -2.97 6.19 -3.64
CA GLN A 183 -3.73 7.42 -3.37
C GLN A 183 -4.26 7.46 -1.93
N GLU A 184 -4.81 6.33 -1.44
CA GLU A 184 -5.24 6.19 -0.06
C GLU A 184 -4.06 6.37 0.90
N THR A 185 -2.97 5.65 0.68
CA THR A 185 -1.82 5.65 1.57
C THR A 185 -1.13 7.02 1.59
N ARG A 186 -1.02 7.70 0.46
CA ARG A 186 -0.53 9.09 0.39
C ARG A 186 -1.35 10.03 1.24
N THR A 187 -2.67 9.88 1.22
CA THR A 187 -3.58 10.71 2.02
C THR A 187 -3.40 10.40 3.50
N GLN A 188 -3.35 9.11 3.87
CA GLN A 188 -3.15 8.67 5.25
C GLN A 188 -1.80 9.14 5.81
N THR A 189 -0.68 8.96 5.09
CA THR A 189 0.64 9.43 5.52
C THR A 189 0.64 10.93 5.78
N LYS A 190 0.07 11.74 4.89
CA LYS A 190 -0.03 13.20 5.10
C LYS A 190 -0.87 13.56 6.31
N LEU A 191 -2.02 12.90 6.50
CA LEU A 191 -2.87 13.11 7.67
C LEU A 191 -2.13 12.74 8.96
N HIS A 192 -1.34 11.66 8.95
CA HIS A 192 -0.50 11.26 10.07
C HIS A 192 0.59 12.29 10.36
N GLN A 193 1.36 12.73 9.36
CA GLN A 193 2.36 13.78 9.53
C GLN A 193 1.76 15.07 10.10
N ILE A 194 0.60 15.49 9.59
CA ILE A 194 -0.13 16.65 10.11
C ILE A 194 -0.55 16.41 11.56
N ALA A 195 -1.12 15.25 11.89
CA ALA A 195 -1.56 14.92 13.23
C ALA A 195 -0.39 14.91 14.24
N VAL A 196 0.76 14.33 13.87
CA VAL A 196 1.97 14.33 14.71
C VAL A 196 2.45 15.76 14.95
N ASN A 197 2.55 16.55 13.89
CA ASN A 197 3.00 17.95 13.99
C ASN A 197 2.04 18.79 14.83
N GLU A 198 0.73 18.60 14.67
CA GLU A 198 -0.29 19.32 15.41
C GLU A 198 -0.29 18.92 16.89
N GLN A 199 -0.24 17.62 17.19
CA GLN A 199 -0.15 17.13 18.57
C GLN A 199 1.10 17.68 19.27
N THR A 200 2.23 17.71 18.57
CA THR A 200 3.51 18.20 19.12
C THR A 200 3.43 19.67 19.57
N LYS A 201 2.63 20.51 18.90
CA LYS A 201 2.42 21.93 19.27
C LYS A 201 1.80 22.09 20.65
N TYR A 202 0.88 21.21 21.02
CA TYR A 202 0.14 21.30 22.27
C TYR A 202 0.77 20.51 23.43
N LEU A 203 1.88 19.79 23.18
CA LEU A 203 2.63 19.12 24.24
C LEU A 203 3.35 20.13 25.15
N THR A 204 3.40 19.80 26.45
CA THR A 204 4.24 20.50 27.41
C THR A 204 5.71 20.36 27.00
N ARG A 205 6.56 21.33 27.39
CA ARG A 205 8.00 21.30 27.06
C ARG A 205 8.69 19.98 27.45
N PRO A 206 8.48 19.41 28.66
CA PRO A 206 9.11 18.14 29.03
C PRO A 206 8.65 16.98 28.13
N LYS A 207 7.35 16.89 27.87
CA LYS A 207 6.77 15.85 27.02
C LYS A 207 7.25 15.95 25.57
N ARG A 208 7.39 17.16 25.03
CA ARG A 208 7.95 17.39 23.70
C ARG A 208 9.43 16.99 23.60
N ALA A 209 10.24 17.37 24.58
CA ALA A 209 11.65 17.00 24.61
C ALA A 209 11.83 15.48 24.65
N LEU A 210 11.03 14.79 25.47
CA LEU A 210 11.05 13.34 25.57
C LEU A 210 10.56 12.64 24.29
N LEU A 211 9.50 13.16 23.67
CA LEU A 211 9.00 12.65 22.39
C LEU A 211 10.07 12.75 21.30
N ASN A 212 10.74 13.90 21.18
CA ASN A 212 11.79 14.10 20.22
C ASN A 212 12.99 13.15 20.46
N ALA A 213 13.37 12.94 21.72
CA ALA A 213 14.43 11.99 22.07
C ALA A 213 14.07 10.55 21.68
N ILE A 214 12.81 10.15 21.88
CA ILE A 214 12.33 8.82 21.43
C ILE A 214 12.33 8.73 19.90
N PHE A 215 11.88 9.77 19.20
CA PHE A 215 11.88 9.79 17.73
C PHE A 215 13.27 9.77 17.13
N GLU A 216 14.23 10.48 17.72
CA GLU A 216 15.63 10.44 17.34
C GLU A 216 16.20 9.03 17.53
N SER A 217 15.97 8.43 18.70
CA SER A 217 16.40 7.06 19.01
C SER A 217 15.79 6.02 18.06
N TRP A 218 14.55 6.21 17.64
CA TRP A 218 13.88 5.29 16.71
C TRP A 218 14.14 5.58 15.23
N GLU A 219 14.97 6.58 14.92
CA GLU A 219 15.22 7.08 13.57
C GLU A 219 13.91 7.37 12.82
N TYR A 220 12.92 7.97 13.51
CA TYR A 220 11.58 8.20 12.96
C TYR A 220 11.60 9.00 11.65
N ASP A 221 12.52 9.95 11.50
CA ASP A 221 12.66 10.72 10.26
C ASP A 221 13.03 9.82 9.07
N ARG A 222 13.91 8.82 9.27
CA ARG A 222 14.23 7.84 8.22
C ARG A 222 13.04 6.99 7.83
N LEU A 223 12.18 6.63 8.80
CA LEU A 223 10.93 5.91 8.52
C LEU A 223 10.02 6.74 7.58
N VAL A 224 9.92 8.04 7.84
CA VAL A 224 9.12 8.97 7.04
C VAL A 224 9.72 9.13 5.64
N GLU A 225 11.03 9.40 5.54
CA GLU A 225 11.75 9.54 4.27
C GLU A 225 11.64 8.28 3.40
N ASN A 226 11.76 7.10 4.01
CA ASN A 226 11.60 5.83 3.31
C ASN A 226 10.18 5.67 2.73
N GLY A 227 9.16 6.10 3.47
CA GLY A 227 7.78 6.12 2.99
C GLY A 227 7.60 7.03 1.78
N GLU A 228 8.24 8.20 1.77
CA GLU A 228 8.22 9.13 0.64
C GLU A 228 8.91 8.54 -0.60
N ALA A 229 10.09 7.94 -0.41
CA ALA A 229 10.78 7.24 -1.49
C ALA A 229 9.96 6.07 -2.06
N MET A 230 9.27 5.30 -1.21
CA MET A 230 8.37 4.22 -1.66
C MET A 230 7.19 4.75 -2.48
N MET A 231 6.61 5.90 -2.10
CA MET A 231 5.54 6.53 -2.88
C MET A 231 6.03 6.94 -4.26
N GLU A 232 7.22 7.53 -4.37
CA GLU A 232 7.83 7.93 -5.65
C GLU A 232 8.12 6.72 -6.56
N ILE A 233 8.66 5.65 -6.00
CA ILE A 233 8.90 4.39 -6.72
C ILE A 233 7.58 3.82 -7.24
N CYS A 234 6.53 3.79 -6.40
CA CYS A 234 5.22 3.28 -6.79
C CYS A 234 4.60 4.12 -7.93
N ASP A 235 4.64 5.45 -7.82
CA ASP A 235 4.19 6.37 -8.89
C ASP A 235 4.92 6.10 -10.21
N THR A 236 6.25 6.01 -10.16
CA THR A 236 7.09 5.77 -11.33
C THR A 236 6.71 4.44 -11.99
N LYS A 237 6.52 3.39 -11.20
CA LYS A 237 6.19 2.05 -11.71
C LYS A 237 4.77 1.98 -12.28
N ILE A 238 3.81 2.67 -11.67
CA ILE A 238 2.45 2.79 -12.22
C ILE A 238 2.49 3.54 -13.56
N ALA A 239 3.26 4.63 -13.66
CA ALA A 239 3.40 5.39 -14.90
C ALA A 239 4.05 4.56 -16.02
N GLU A 240 5.11 3.80 -15.72
CA GLU A 240 5.73 2.86 -16.67
C GLU A 240 4.73 1.79 -17.13
N ALA A 241 3.96 1.23 -16.20
CA ALA A 241 2.97 0.20 -16.51
C ALA A 241 1.81 0.74 -17.37
N ASP A 242 1.34 1.96 -17.10
CA ASP A 242 0.37 2.66 -17.93
C ASP A 242 0.90 2.95 -19.34
N ALA A 243 2.15 3.42 -19.45
CA ALA A 243 2.78 3.64 -20.74
C ALA A 243 2.84 2.35 -21.56
N LYS A 244 3.26 1.24 -20.94
CA LYS A 244 3.25 -0.08 -21.56
C LYS A 244 1.84 -0.50 -21.97
N GLN A 245 0.83 -0.32 -21.12
CA GLN A 245 -0.55 -0.67 -21.45
C GLN A 245 -1.09 0.19 -22.62
N ARG A 246 -0.75 1.47 -22.69
CA ARG A 246 -1.11 2.35 -23.81
C ARG A 246 -0.49 1.88 -25.12
N THR A 247 0.77 1.44 -25.12
CA THR A 247 1.41 0.88 -26.32
C THR A 247 0.70 -0.40 -26.78
N ILE A 248 0.34 -1.30 -25.87
CA ILE A 248 -0.41 -2.52 -26.19
C ILE A 248 -1.81 -2.19 -26.73
N ASN A 249 -2.51 -1.24 -26.13
CA ASN A 249 -3.83 -0.83 -26.57
C ASN A 249 -3.79 -0.14 -27.94
N SER A 250 -2.77 0.69 -28.21
CA SER A 250 -2.52 1.26 -29.53
C SER A 250 -2.32 0.15 -30.57
N GLN A 251 -1.45 -0.82 -30.29
CA GLN A 251 -1.23 -1.96 -31.19
C GLN A 251 -2.51 -2.78 -31.44
N LYS A 252 -3.36 -2.96 -30.42
CA LYS A 252 -4.67 -3.63 -30.58
C LYS A 252 -5.61 -2.80 -31.45
N SER A 253 -5.69 -1.49 -31.22
CA SER A 253 -6.49 -0.58 -32.04
C SER A 253 -6.04 -0.62 -33.50
N ASP A 254 -4.73 -0.61 -33.76
CA ASP A 254 -4.17 -0.71 -35.10
C ASP A 254 -4.56 -2.02 -35.79
N ARG A 255 -4.56 -3.15 -35.06
CA ARG A 255 -5.04 -4.45 -35.58
C ARG A 255 -6.52 -4.44 -35.93
N ILE A 256 -7.34 -3.79 -35.11
CA ILE A 256 -8.78 -3.65 -35.37
C ILE A 256 -9.02 -2.77 -36.60
N LEU A 257 -8.36 -1.61 -36.67
CA LEU A 257 -8.44 -0.71 -37.83
C LEU A 257 -8.02 -1.43 -39.11
N PHE A 258 -6.91 -2.16 -39.08
CA PHE A 258 -6.47 -2.98 -40.21
C PHE A 258 -7.54 -4.00 -40.63
N SER A 259 -8.17 -4.69 -39.67
CA SER A 259 -9.22 -5.66 -39.95
C SER A 259 -10.46 -5.00 -40.60
N ILE A 260 -10.87 -3.84 -40.09
CA ILE A 260 -11.99 -3.07 -40.67
C ILE A 260 -11.67 -2.62 -42.09
N SER A 261 -10.45 -2.12 -42.33
CA SER A 261 -10.01 -1.75 -43.68
C SER A 261 -10.03 -2.94 -44.64
N LEU A 262 -9.62 -4.12 -44.18
CA LEU A 262 -9.66 -5.35 -44.96
C LEU A 262 -11.10 -5.73 -45.35
N PHE A 263 -12.04 -5.65 -44.39
CA PHE A 263 -13.45 -5.88 -44.64
C PHE A 263 -14.06 -4.87 -45.62
N ALA A 264 -13.71 -3.59 -45.49
CA ALA A 264 -14.21 -2.55 -46.40
C ALA A 264 -13.70 -2.76 -47.84
N VAL A 265 -12.44 -3.15 -48.03
CA VAL A 265 -11.90 -3.52 -49.36
C VAL A 265 -12.65 -4.73 -49.92
N PHE A 266 -12.90 -5.74 -49.09
CA PHE A 266 -13.67 -6.91 -49.52
C PHE A 266 -15.11 -6.56 -49.91
N GLU A 267 -15.80 -5.74 -49.10
CA GLU A 267 -17.16 -5.28 -49.38
C GLU A 267 -17.22 -4.45 -50.66
N LEU A 268 -16.25 -3.56 -50.89
CA LEU A 268 -16.13 -2.79 -52.13
C LEU A 268 -16.00 -3.72 -53.35
N LEU A 269 -15.18 -4.78 -53.26
CA LEU A 269 -15.02 -5.75 -54.33
C LEU A 269 -16.32 -6.52 -54.61
N VAL A 270 -17.04 -6.92 -53.55
CA VAL A 270 -18.36 -7.58 -53.68
C VAL A 270 -19.37 -6.63 -54.31
N PHE A 271 -19.44 -5.37 -53.86
CA PHE A 271 -20.34 -4.36 -54.41
C PHE A 271 -20.04 -4.06 -55.88
N LEU A 272 -18.77 -3.91 -56.25
CA LEU A 272 -18.35 -3.69 -57.64
C LEU A 272 -18.74 -4.87 -58.54
N SER A 273 -18.60 -6.10 -58.03
CA SER A 273 -19.06 -7.32 -58.74
C SER A 273 -20.58 -7.33 -58.94
N GLN A 274 -21.36 -7.00 -57.89
CA GLN A 274 -22.81 -6.94 -57.97
C GLN A 274 -23.28 -5.83 -58.93
N TYR A 275 -22.71 -4.64 -58.83
CA TYR A 275 -23.03 -3.50 -59.69
C TYR A 275 -22.67 -3.78 -61.16
N SER A 276 -21.49 -4.35 -61.42
CA SER A 276 -21.08 -4.76 -62.77
C SER A 276 -22.07 -5.74 -63.40
N ARG A 277 -22.56 -6.73 -62.63
CA ARG A 277 -23.60 -7.67 -63.07
C ARG A 277 -24.95 -7.00 -63.28
N GLU A 278 -25.35 -6.09 -62.39
CA GLU A 278 -26.62 -5.36 -62.51
C GLU A 278 -26.64 -4.52 -63.80
N VAL A 279 -25.55 -3.81 -64.10
CA VAL A 279 -25.38 -3.01 -65.32
C VAL A 279 -25.41 -3.86 -66.59
N MET A 280 -24.76 -5.03 -66.60
CA MET A 280 -24.85 -5.95 -67.75
C MET A 280 -26.21 -6.65 -67.89
N SER A 281 -26.93 -6.89 -66.78
CA SER A 281 -28.23 -7.58 -66.80
C SER A 281 -29.41 -6.68 -67.19
N ARG A 282 -29.19 -5.37 -67.36
CA ARG A 282 -30.20 -4.40 -67.80
C ARG A 282 -29.91 -3.91 -69.23
N PRO A 283 -30.48 -4.53 -70.27
CA PRO A 283 -30.31 -4.11 -71.67
C PRO A 283 -30.81 -2.68 -71.96
N ALA A 284 -31.59 -2.08 -71.05
CA ALA A 284 -32.19 -0.75 -71.24
C ALA A 284 -31.20 0.42 -71.03
N LEU A 285 -30.03 0.18 -70.44
CA LEU A 285 -28.94 1.17 -70.31
C LEU A 285 -27.90 1.08 -71.43
N ASP A 286 -27.95 0.05 -72.26
CA ASP A 286 -26.98 -0.21 -73.35
C ASP A 286 -27.28 0.60 -74.63
N TYR A 287 -28.34 1.41 -74.65
CA TYR A 287 -28.83 2.08 -75.86
C TYR A 287 -28.48 3.57 -75.99
N THR A 288 -27.81 4.19 -75.00
CA THR A 288 -27.53 5.64 -75.02
C THR A 288 -26.08 6.05 -74.78
N ASP A 289 -25.16 5.14 -74.47
CA ASP A 289 -23.74 5.50 -74.26
C ASP A 289 -22.83 4.72 -75.23
N THR A 290 -22.34 5.42 -76.25
CA THR A 290 -21.49 4.85 -77.32
C THR A 290 -20.08 4.49 -76.85
N ASP A 291 -19.68 4.92 -75.64
CA ASP A 291 -18.41 4.56 -75.03
C ASP A 291 -18.65 3.69 -73.80
N LYS A 292 -18.75 2.37 -74.02
CA LYS A 292 -18.70 1.39 -72.93
C LYS A 292 -17.41 1.62 -72.16
N SER A 293 -17.51 2.05 -70.89
CA SER A 293 -16.34 2.18 -70.01
C SER A 293 -15.62 0.83 -69.96
N TRP A 294 -14.44 0.78 -70.59
CA TRP A 294 -13.67 -0.45 -70.81
C TRP A 294 -13.42 -1.24 -69.52
N ILE A 295 -13.32 -0.53 -68.39
CA ILE A 295 -13.14 -1.09 -67.05
C ILE A 295 -14.37 -1.89 -66.62
N LEU A 296 -15.58 -1.37 -66.84
CA LEU A 296 -16.83 -2.04 -66.45
C LEU A 296 -17.09 -3.28 -67.34
N ALA A 297 -16.80 -3.18 -68.64
CA ALA A 297 -16.89 -4.32 -69.55
C ALA A 297 -15.88 -5.41 -69.23
N PHE A 298 -14.64 -5.03 -68.86
CA PHE A 298 -13.61 -5.97 -68.42
C PHE A 298 -14.00 -6.69 -67.12
N ILE A 299 -14.47 -5.95 -66.11
CA ILE A 299 -14.90 -6.53 -64.83
C ILE A 299 -16.11 -7.45 -65.01
N ALA A 300 -17.06 -7.08 -65.88
CA ALA A 300 -18.23 -7.90 -66.15
C ALA A 300 -17.93 -9.18 -66.94
N SER A 301 -16.81 -9.21 -67.67
CA SER A 301 -16.35 -10.38 -68.43
C SER A 301 -15.65 -11.44 -67.58
N LEU A 302 -15.31 -11.12 -66.32
CA LEU A 302 -14.67 -12.03 -65.39
C LEU A 302 -15.72 -12.85 -64.65
N ASP A 303 -15.48 -14.16 -64.56
CA ASP A 303 -16.32 -15.06 -63.76
C ASP A 303 -16.35 -14.60 -62.30
N ALA A 304 -17.52 -14.68 -61.67
CA ALA A 304 -17.71 -14.28 -60.28
C ALA A 304 -16.73 -15.02 -59.35
N ASP A 305 -16.47 -16.30 -59.62
CA ASP A 305 -15.51 -17.12 -58.88
C ASP A 305 -14.06 -16.59 -59.00
N PHE A 306 -13.71 -15.97 -60.14
CA PHE A 306 -12.41 -15.35 -60.34
C PHE A 306 -12.30 -14.02 -59.58
N ILE A 307 -13.35 -13.21 -59.56
CA ILE A 307 -13.39 -11.95 -58.79
C ILE A 307 -13.33 -12.24 -57.28
N PHE A 308 -14.07 -13.24 -56.80
CA PHE A 308 -13.97 -13.71 -55.42
C PHE A 308 -12.58 -14.26 -55.09
N GLY A 309 -11.98 -15.04 -56.01
CA GLY A 309 -10.62 -15.54 -55.87
C GLY A 309 -9.57 -14.42 -55.78
N LEU A 310 -9.71 -13.38 -56.61
CA LEU A 310 -8.82 -12.22 -56.63
C LEU A 310 -8.98 -11.37 -55.36
N GLY A 311 -10.20 -11.20 -54.87
CA GLY A 311 -10.46 -10.56 -53.58
C GLY A 311 -9.90 -11.35 -52.39
N PHE A 312 -10.03 -12.69 -52.41
CA PHE A 312 -9.43 -13.55 -51.40
C PHE A 312 -7.89 -13.51 -51.44
N PHE A 313 -7.30 -13.51 -52.63
CA PHE A 313 -5.85 -13.39 -52.79
C PHE A 313 -5.34 -12.01 -52.35
N ALA A 314 -6.04 -10.94 -52.68
CA ALA A 314 -5.72 -9.59 -52.20
C ALA A 314 -5.81 -9.52 -50.67
N MET A 315 -6.81 -10.17 -50.06
CA MET A 315 -6.89 -10.29 -48.60
C MET A 315 -5.70 -11.04 -48.00
N LEU A 316 -5.31 -12.18 -48.58
CA LEU A 316 -4.14 -12.95 -48.16
C LEU A 316 -2.85 -12.13 -48.28
N ALA A 317 -2.66 -11.45 -49.41
CA ALA A 317 -1.47 -10.62 -49.67
C ALA A 317 -1.37 -9.45 -48.68
N LEU A 318 -2.48 -8.76 -48.38
CA LEU A 318 -2.57 -7.73 -47.35
C LEU A 318 -2.29 -8.28 -45.95
N GLY A 319 -2.85 -9.45 -45.61
CA GLY A 319 -2.58 -10.12 -44.34
C GLY A 319 -1.11 -10.47 -44.17
N ILE A 320 -0.47 -11.00 -45.22
CA ILE A 320 0.96 -11.37 -45.21
C ILE A 320 1.85 -10.13 -45.08
N THR A 321 1.59 -9.07 -45.85
CA THR A 321 2.35 -7.81 -45.75
C THR A 321 2.21 -7.17 -44.38
N TYR A 322 1.01 -7.19 -43.78
CA TYR A 322 0.81 -6.73 -42.41
C TYR A 322 1.62 -7.55 -41.40
N VAL A 323 1.60 -8.89 -41.49
CA VAL A 323 2.41 -9.77 -40.60
C VAL A 323 3.90 -9.52 -40.78
N TYR A 324 4.36 -9.28 -42.00
CA TYR A 324 5.77 -9.03 -42.30
C TYR A 324 6.23 -7.68 -41.71
N VAL A 325 5.47 -6.61 -41.95
CA VAL A 325 5.77 -5.28 -41.40
C VAL A 325 5.61 -5.24 -39.88
N ALA A 326 4.63 -5.96 -39.33
CA ALA A 326 4.44 -6.05 -37.87
C ALA A 326 5.57 -6.83 -37.19
N ARG A 327 6.21 -7.79 -37.87
CA ARG A 327 7.40 -8.50 -37.37
C ARG A 327 8.65 -7.62 -37.36
N GLU A 328 8.76 -6.65 -38.26
CA GLU A 328 9.93 -5.78 -38.41
C GLU A 328 9.93 -4.61 -37.40
N LYS A 329 8.77 -4.28 -36.81
CA LYS A 329 8.60 -3.21 -35.80
C LYS A 329 8.59 -3.69 -34.34
N LEU A 330 8.79 -4.99 -34.08
CA LEU A 330 8.87 -5.62 -32.75
C LEU A 330 10.33 -5.80 -32.33
#